data_AF-A0A9P3Q602-F1
#
_entry.id   AF-A0A9P3Q602-F1
#
_cell.length_a   1.000
_cell.length_b   1.000
_cell.length_c   1.000
_cell.angle_alpha   90.00
_cell.angle_beta   90.00
_cell.angle_gamma   90.00
#
_symmetry.space_group_name_H-M   'P 1'
#
loop_
_entity.id
_entity.type
_entity.pdbx_description
1 polymer ?
#
loop_
_entity_poly.entity_id
_entity_poly.type
_entity_poly.pdbx_seq_one_letter_code
_entity_poly.pdbx_strand_id
1 'polypeptide(L)'
;MSGLQIPAGRIDEAVAKVDGLVAELMKDSGIPGMAVAVVYRGKTLYAKGFGIRDASKPDNPDNKVNPDTVFQLASISKSVGATVVAHQVTEGAITWDTPVVTKLPWFTLSDPYVTQHVSVADLYSHRSGLPDHAGDALEDLGYDRRQVLERLKYLSLAPFRISYAYTNFGVTAAAEAVAAAAGKPWEELSDEVLYRPLGMSSTSSKFADFLARPNHAVNHIKVGDKWEARYQRDPDDQTPAGGVSSSVNDMARWLAMVMANGTYNGQRITSPEALLPAITPQVISVAASNPKARAGTYGHGFNVSVTSSGRTQYSHSGAFGLGAATNFVVLPSEDVGIIALTNAAPHGVPEALTAEFMDLVQYGQLREDWANLYRQILTPMNNPDGSLVGKPPPANPAPPRPLSDYVGVYHNDFWGPATVTDHYGRLQLALGPKNQTFELTHWDGDTFTFPLATENALPGSISKATFTGASLNLEYFDSAKLGTFNR
;
A
#
# COMPACT_ATOMS: atom_id res chain seq x y z
N MET A 1 -11.72 31.10 2.80
CA MET A 1 -11.80 30.98 4.27
C MET A 1 -12.74 29.81 4.58
N SER A 2 -12.44 28.99 5.60
CA SER A 2 -13.33 27.89 5.98
C SER A 2 -14.70 28.41 6.40
N GLY A 3 -15.76 27.68 6.08
CA GLY A 3 -17.13 28.05 6.44
C GLY A 3 -17.48 27.82 7.91
N LEU A 4 -16.57 27.21 8.69
CA LEU A 4 -16.79 26.81 10.07
C LEU A 4 -15.60 27.21 10.95
N GLN A 5 -15.90 27.96 12.02
CA GLN A 5 -14.94 28.27 13.07
C GLN A 5 -14.85 27.09 14.05
N ILE A 6 -13.63 26.72 14.42
CA ILE A 6 -13.36 25.70 15.43
C ILE A 6 -13.14 26.41 16.76
N PRO A 7 -13.96 26.16 17.80
CA PRO A 7 -13.79 26.79 19.10
C PRO A 7 -12.47 26.42 19.78
N ALA A 8 -11.96 27.31 20.64
CA ALA A 8 -10.84 26.97 21.51
C ALA A 8 -11.20 25.77 22.41
N GLY A 9 -10.23 24.89 22.68
CA GLY A 9 -10.42 23.66 23.46
C GLY A 9 -11.01 22.48 22.68
N ARG A 10 -11.50 22.69 21.45
CA ARG A 10 -12.13 21.62 20.65
C ARG A 10 -11.20 20.44 20.34
N ILE A 11 -9.92 20.71 20.10
CA ILE A 11 -8.93 19.65 19.87
C ILE A 11 -8.74 18.82 21.14
N ASP A 12 -8.64 19.46 22.32
CA ASP A 12 -8.49 18.76 23.60
C ASP A 12 -9.72 17.89 23.92
N GLU A 13 -10.93 18.42 23.65
CA GLU A 13 -12.19 17.67 23.76
C GLU A 13 -12.22 16.44 22.83
N ALA A 14 -11.74 16.57 21.60
CA ALA A 14 -11.66 15.47 20.64
C ALA A 14 -10.64 14.41 21.08
N VAL A 15 -9.47 14.83 21.58
CA VAL A 15 -8.43 13.93 22.11
C VAL A 15 -8.96 13.13 23.31
N ALA A 16 -9.71 13.77 24.21
CA ALA A 16 -10.31 13.10 25.36
C ALA A 16 -11.29 11.97 24.98
N LYS A 17 -11.80 11.95 23.74
CA LYS A 17 -12.71 10.92 23.24
C LYS A 17 -12.01 9.75 22.52
N VAL A 18 -10.72 9.86 22.20
CA VAL A 18 -10.00 8.84 21.40
C VAL A 18 -10.07 7.45 22.03
N ASP A 19 -9.88 7.33 23.35
CA ASP A 19 -9.98 6.05 24.07
C ASP A 19 -11.34 5.35 23.83
N GLY A 20 -12.43 6.12 23.83
CA GLY A 20 -13.79 5.62 23.62
C GLY A 20 -14.02 5.16 22.19
N LEU A 21 -13.62 5.98 21.21
CA LEU A 21 -13.71 5.64 19.78
C LEU A 21 -12.93 4.35 19.46
N VAL A 22 -11.70 4.25 19.97
CA VAL A 22 -10.87 3.05 19.80
C VAL A 22 -11.55 1.82 20.41
N ALA A 23 -12.08 1.93 21.63
CA ALA A 23 -12.74 0.82 22.30
C ALA A 23 -13.98 0.32 21.54
N GLU A 24 -14.81 1.23 21.01
CA GLU A 24 -15.96 0.87 20.18
C GLU A 24 -15.54 0.20 18.87
N LEU A 25 -14.62 0.83 18.12
CA LEU A 25 -14.15 0.29 16.85
C LEU A 25 -13.49 -1.09 16.99
N MET A 26 -12.66 -1.29 18.02
CA MET A 26 -12.03 -2.60 18.28
C MET A 26 -13.05 -3.64 18.72
N LYS A 27 -14.04 -3.28 19.54
CA LYS A 27 -15.11 -4.18 19.95
C LYS A 27 -15.95 -4.64 18.75
N ASP A 28 -16.29 -3.72 17.85
CA ASP A 28 -17.17 -4.00 16.72
C ASP A 28 -16.47 -4.79 15.59
N SER A 29 -15.18 -4.55 15.38
CA SER A 29 -14.39 -5.21 14.33
C SER A 29 -13.67 -6.48 14.80
N GLY A 30 -13.40 -6.58 16.11
CA GLY A 30 -12.61 -7.63 16.73
C GLY A 30 -11.12 -7.57 16.43
N ILE A 31 -10.60 -6.49 15.83
CA ILE A 31 -9.18 -6.43 15.45
C ILE A 31 -8.25 -6.65 16.66
N PRO A 32 -7.09 -7.31 16.50
CA PRO A 32 -6.26 -7.70 17.65
C PRO A 32 -5.61 -6.52 18.36
N GLY A 33 -5.07 -5.57 17.61
CA GLY A 33 -4.28 -4.48 18.16
C GLY A 33 -4.25 -3.23 17.30
N MET A 34 -4.08 -2.09 17.96
CA MET A 34 -3.97 -0.78 17.33
C MET A 34 -3.12 0.17 18.18
N ALA A 35 -2.33 1.01 17.52
CA ALA A 35 -1.67 2.14 18.16
C ALA A 35 -2.11 3.45 17.51
N VAL A 36 -2.23 4.51 18.29
CA VAL A 36 -2.75 5.82 17.84
C VAL A 36 -1.89 6.93 18.42
N ALA A 37 -1.59 7.96 17.62
CA ALA A 37 -1.02 9.22 18.10
C ALA A 37 -1.73 10.44 17.51
N VAL A 38 -1.79 11.52 18.29
CA VAL A 38 -2.30 12.83 17.87
C VAL A 38 -1.20 13.87 18.08
N VAL A 39 -0.92 14.62 17.02
CA VAL A 39 0.00 15.76 17.02
C VAL A 39 -0.81 17.03 16.94
N TYR A 40 -0.53 17.98 17.84
CA TYR A 40 -1.14 19.30 17.84
C TYR A 40 -0.07 20.36 18.12
N ARG A 41 0.05 21.36 17.24
CA ARG A 41 1.03 22.45 17.37
C ARG A 41 2.47 21.97 17.55
N GLY A 42 2.86 21.03 16.70
CA GLY A 42 4.18 20.41 16.70
C GLY A 42 4.48 19.50 17.91
N LYS A 43 3.50 19.22 18.77
CA LYS A 43 3.67 18.37 19.97
C LYS A 43 2.78 17.14 19.90
N THR A 44 3.30 16.00 20.34
CA THR A 44 2.50 14.80 20.58
C THR A 44 1.61 15.03 21.79
N LEU A 45 0.31 15.21 21.56
CA LEU A 45 -0.69 15.44 22.62
C LEU A 45 -1.24 14.11 23.15
N TYR A 46 -1.18 13.06 22.34
CA TYR A 46 -1.67 11.73 22.67
C TYR A 46 -0.82 10.68 21.95
N ALA A 47 -0.49 9.58 22.64
CA ALA A 47 0.10 8.38 22.03
C ALA A 47 -0.23 7.17 22.91
N LYS A 48 -0.91 6.17 22.37
CA LYS A 48 -1.36 4.99 23.13
C LYS A 48 -1.49 3.75 22.24
N GLY A 49 -1.20 2.59 22.82
CA GLY A 49 -1.45 1.28 22.24
C GLY A 49 -2.63 0.56 22.90
N PHE A 50 -3.30 -0.28 22.13
CA PHE A 50 -4.51 -1.01 22.50
C PHE A 50 -4.45 -2.45 21.97
N GLY A 51 -4.96 -3.38 22.76
CA GLY A 51 -5.01 -4.79 22.40
C GLY A 51 -3.62 -5.46 22.39
N ILE A 52 -3.45 -6.43 21.49
CA ILE A 52 -2.30 -7.33 21.46
C ILE A 52 -1.59 -7.37 20.11
N ARG A 53 -0.31 -7.71 20.14
CA ARG A 53 0.58 -7.77 18.98
C ARG A 53 0.42 -9.06 18.21
N ASP A 54 0.09 -10.16 18.89
CA ASP A 54 0.03 -11.52 18.33
C ASP A 54 -1.15 -12.31 18.93
N ALA A 55 -2.20 -12.54 18.16
CA ALA A 55 -3.39 -13.28 18.58
C ALA A 55 -3.11 -14.77 18.86
N SER A 56 -1.96 -15.31 18.45
CA SER A 56 -1.56 -16.69 18.81
C SER A 56 -1.05 -16.80 20.25
N LYS A 57 -0.77 -15.69 20.93
CA LYS A 57 -0.25 -15.64 22.31
C LYS A 57 -1.03 -14.68 23.20
N PRO A 58 -2.38 -14.78 23.28
CA PRO A 58 -3.22 -13.74 23.88
C PRO A 58 -2.93 -13.51 25.38
N ASP A 59 -2.47 -14.54 26.10
CA ASP A 59 -2.23 -14.48 27.55
C ASP A 59 -0.80 -14.02 27.92
N ASN A 60 0.07 -13.76 26.94
CA ASN A 60 1.43 -13.30 27.22
C ASN A 60 1.41 -11.82 27.67
N PRO A 61 1.89 -11.47 28.87
CA PRO A 61 1.86 -10.08 29.37
C PRO A 61 2.69 -9.11 28.51
N ASP A 62 3.71 -9.59 27.81
CA ASP A 62 4.57 -8.79 26.92
C ASP A 62 3.96 -8.61 25.53
N ASN A 63 2.82 -9.24 25.25
CA ASN A 63 2.13 -9.20 23.97
C ASN A 63 1.24 -7.96 23.78
N LYS A 64 1.28 -6.99 24.69
CA LYS A 64 0.47 -5.76 24.58
C LYS A 64 1.03 -4.83 23.51
N VAL A 65 0.13 -4.19 22.76
CA VAL A 65 0.49 -3.06 21.92
C VAL A 65 0.75 -1.83 22.80
N ASN A 66 1.82 -1.10 22.51
CA ASN A 66 2.17 0.17 23.13
C ASN A 66 2.54 1.21 22.05
N PRO A 67 2.76 2.49 22.42
CA PRO A 67 3.11 3.55 21.45
C PRO A 67 4.38 3.31 20.64
N ASP A 68 5.29 2.47 21.14
CA ASP A 68 6.56 2.11 20.49
C ASP A 68 6.48 0.76 19.76
N THR A 69 5.32 0.11 19.74
CA THR A 69 5.12 -1.10 18.94
C THR A 69 5.24 -0.75 17.46
N VAL A 70 6.07 -1.51 16.74
CA VAL A 70 6.33 -1.32 15.32
C VAL A 70 5.30 -2.08 14.48
N PHE A 71 4.70 -1.38 13.53
CA PHE A 71 3.76 -1.93 12.54
C PHE A 71 4.33 -1.72 11.14
N GLN A 72 3.94 -2.57 10.19
CA GLN A 72 4.14 -2.27 8.78
C GLN A 72 3.20 -1.15 8.37
N LEU A 73 3.73 -0.11 7.72
CA LEU A 73 2.97 1.07 7.36
C LEU A 73 2.17 0.90 6.07
N ALA A 74 2.53 -0.08 5.24
CA ALA A 74 2.01 -0.21 3.88
C ALA A 74 2.10 1.13 3.15
N SER A 75 1.06 1.56 2.43
CA SER A 75 1.13 2.73 1.55
C SER A 75 1.35 4.11 2.21
N ILE A 76 1.30 4.25 3.55
CA ILE A 76 1.84 5.45 4.22
C ILE A 76 3.34 5.65 3.88
N SER A 77 4.04 4.57 3.53
CA SER A 77 5.41 4.59 3.01
C SER A 77 5.59 5.59 1.84
N LYS A 78 4.57 5.79 0.99
CA LYS A 78 4.63 6.76 -0.12
C LYS A 78 4.75 8.19 0.39
N SER A 79 4.00 8.54 1.43
CA SER A 79 4.07 9.87 2.05
C SER A 79 5.41 10.07 2.74
N VAL A 80 5.92 9.05 3.43
CA VAL A 80 7.26 9.07 4.04
C VAL A 80 8.34 9.21 2.95
N GLY A 81 8.26 8.42 1.89
CA GLY A 81 9.18 8.48 0.74
C GLY A 81 9.14 9.83 0.03
N ALA A 82 7.97 10.44 -0.14
CA ALA A 82 7.84 11.77 -0.70
C ALA A 82 8.59 12.83 0.11
N THR A 83 8.69 12.66 1.44
CA THR A 83 9.50 13.56 2.28
C THR A 83 11.02 13.34 2.12
N VAL A 84 11.45 12.10 1.85
CA VAL A 84 12.85 11.80 1.44
C VAL A 84 13.17 12.45 0.10
N VAL A 85 12.25 12.36 -0.87
CA VAL A 85 12.39 13.02 -2.18
C VAL A 85 12.44 14.54 -2.03
N ALA A 86 11.55 15.13 -1.22
CA ALA A 86 11.55 16.57 -0.95
C ALA A 86 12.86 17.05 -0.30
N HIS A 87 13.45 16.25 0.60
CA HIS A 87 14.79 16.53 1.11
C HIS A 87 15.84 16.56 -0.02
N GLN A 88 15.86 15.57 -0.92
CA GLN A 88 16.80 15.56 -2.04
C GLN A 88 16.57 16.70 -3.06
N VAL A 89 15.33 17.19 -3.19
CA VAL A 89 15.03 18.42 -3.94
C VAL A 89 15.56 19.66 -3.20
N THR A 90 15.48 19.68 -1.88
CA THR A 90 16.02 20.77 -1.03
C THR A 90 17.54 20.89 -1.19
N GLU A 91 18.24 19.76 -1.23
CA GLU A 91 19.69 19.70 -1.43
C GLU A 91 20.11 19.93 -2.89
N GLY A 92 19.17 20.06 -3.82
CA GLY A 92 19.44 20.30 -5.24
C GLY A 92 20.00 19.08 -5.98
N ALA A 93 19.94 17.88 -5.39
CA ALA A 93 20.40 16.65 -6.03
C ALA A 93 19.51 16.25 -7.22
N ILE A 94 18.22 16.57 -7.12
CA ILE A 94 17.19 16.38 -8.16
C ILE A 94 16.13 17.48 -8.08
N THR A 95 15.20 17.47 -9.02
CA THR A 95 13.92 18.18 -8.94
C THR A 95 12.77 17.17 -9.07
N TRP A 96 11.57 17.55 -8.65
CA TRP A 96 10.35 16.76 -8.91
C TRP A 96 10.14 16.48 -10.41
N ASP A 97 10.56 17.40 -11.29
CA ASP A 97 10.46 17.25 -12.75
C ASP A 97 11.62 16.48 -13.39
N THR A 98 12.57 15.97 -12.59
CA THR A 98 13.69 15.17 -13.12
C THR A 98 13.15 13.91 -13.82
N PRO A 99 13.44 13.70 -15.12
CA PRO A 99 13.02 12.49 -15.80
C PRO A 99 13.75 11.27 -15.23
N VAL A 100 13.00 10.22 -14.91
CA VAL A 100 13.52 9.02 -14.22
C VAL A 100 14.67 8.37 -14.99
N VAL A 101 14.57 8.32 -16.32
CA VAL A 101 15.58 7.71 -17.18
C VAL A 101 16.96 8.38 -17.07
N THR A 102 17.03 9.65 -16.66
CA THR A 102 18.33 10.35 -16.48
C THR A 102 19.15 9.81 -15.32
N LYS A 103 18.50 9.14 -14.35
CA LYS A 103 19.14 8.50 -13.20
C LYS A 103 19.13 6.98 -13.33
N LEU A 104 18.11 6.43 -13.99
CA LEU A 104 17.96 5.01 -14.29
C LEU A 104 17.93 4.80 -15.82
N PRO A 105 19.09 4.82 -16.53
CA PRO A 105 19.12 4.79 -18.00
C PRO A 105 18.56 3.50 -18.63
N TRP A 106 18.37 2.48 -17.82
CA TRP A 106 17.79 1.19 -18.17
C TRP A 106 16.27 1.13 -17.97
N PHE A 107 15.68 2.10 -17.29
CA PHE A 107 14.24 2.16 -17.06
C PHE A 107 13.55 2.53 -18.36
N THR A 108 12.51 1.79 -18.73
CA THR A 108 11.79 1.97 -19.99
C THR A 108 10.32 1.62 -19.79
N LEU A 109 9.45 2.37 -20.45
CA LEU A 109 8.02 2.10 -20.58
C LEU A 109 7.69 1.81 -22.05
N SER A 110 6.47 1.32 -22.34
CA SER A 110 6.11 0.89 -23.70
C SER A 110 6.14 2.02 -24.73
N ASP A 111 5.95 3.27 -24.29
CA ASP A 111 6.03 4.47 -25.13
C ASP A 111 7.41 5.16 -24.96
N PRO A 112 8.19 5.33 -26.05
CA PRO A 112 9.48 6.02 -26.00
C PRO A 112 9.40 7.48 -25.55
N TYR A 113 8.35 8.22 -25.92
CA TYR A 113 8.16 9.59 -25.46
C TYR A 113 7.93 9.62 -23.95
N VAL A 114 7.03 8.78 -23.43
CA VAL A 114 6.77 8.71 -21.99
C VAL A 114 8.04 8.27 -21.24
N THR A 115 8.79 7.30 -21.76
CA THR A 115 10.09 6.88 -21.17
C THR A 115 11.04 8.05 -20.98
N GLN A 116 11.16 8.94 -21.97
CA GLN A 116 12.08 10.08 -21.92
C GLN A 116 11.59 11.24 -21.03
N HIS A 117 10.30 11.29 -20.69
CA HIS A 117 9.69 12.46 -20.06
C HIS A 117 9.01 12.18 -18.72
N VAL A 118 8.74 10.92 -18.37
CA VAL A 118 8.14 10.55 -17.08
C VAL A 118 9.07 10.98 -15.95
N SER A 119 8.57 11.88 -15.11
CA SER A 119 9.34 12.46 -14.02
C SER A 119 9.07 11.76 -12.69
N VAL A 120 9.90 12.09 -11.69
CA VAL A 120 9.67 11.71 -10.29
C VAL A 120 8.26 12.15 -9.84
N ALA A 121 7.84 13.37 -10.22
CA ALA A 121 6.50 13.89 -9.97
C ALA A 121 5.39 13.04 -10.60
N ASP A 122 5.54 12.67 -11.88
CA ASP A 122 4.50 11.93 -12.60
C ASP A 122 4.22 10.56 -11.95
N LEU A 123 5.24 9.92 -11.41
CA LEU A 123 5.13 8.62 -10.74
C LEU A 123 4.63 8.75 -9.29
N TYR A 124 5.13 9.73 -8.53
CA TYR A 124 4.63 9.99 -7.17
C TYR A 124 3.20 10.54 -7.15
N SER A 125 2.70 11.08 -8.26
CA SER A 125 1.31 11.50 -8.42
C SER A 125 0.46 10.52 -9.25
N HIS A 126 0.97 9.32 -9.56
CA HIS A 126 0.20 8.25 -10.24
C HIS A 126 -0.40 8.66 -11.60
N ARG A 127 0.30 9.51 -12.36
CA ARG A 127 -0.13 10.03 -13.68
C ARG A 127 0.78 9.64 -14.83
N SER A 128 1.57 8.58 -14.66
CA SER A 128 2.52 8.07 -15.67
C SER A 128 1.85 7.38 -16.87
N GLY A 129 0.57 7.01 -16.74
CA GLY A 129 -0.14 6.18 -17.71
C GLY A 129 0.02 4.67 -17.50
N LEU A 130 0.86 4.22 -16.56
CA LEU A 130 0.89 2.81 -16.16
C LEU A 130 -0.50 2.34 -15.72
N PRO A 131 -0.88 1.07 -15.96
CA PRO A 131 -2.12 0.53 -15.43
C PRO A 131 -2.10 0.42 -13.90
N ASP A 132 -3.28 0.34 -13.30
CA ASP A 132 -3.46 0.20 -11.86
C ASP A 132 -2.70 -1.03 -11.33
N HIS A 133 -1.99 -0.87 -10.20
CA HIS A 133 -1.16 -1.90 -9.57
C HIS A 133 -0.10 -2.55 -10.48
N ALA A 134 0.36 -1.82 -11.50
CA ALA A 134 1.43 -2.27 -12.39
C ALA A 134 2.66 -2.76 -11.61
N GLY A 135 2.97 -4.06 -11.76
CA GLY A 135 4.16 -4.71 -11.17
C GLY A 135 3.90 -5.53 -9.90
N ASP A 136 2.78 -5.33 -9.22
CA ASP A 136 2.53 -5.94 -7.90
C ASP A 136 2.50 -7.49 -7.98
N ALA A 137 1.83 -8.05 -8.99
CA ALA A 137 1.80 -9.49 -9.19
C ALA A 137 3.14 -10.09 -9.65
N LEU A 138 4.09 -9.29 -10.16
CA LEU A 138 5.44 -9.77 -10.44
C LEU A 138 6.23 -9.94 -9.13
N GLU A 139 6.07 -9.03 -8.17
CA GLU A 139 6.62 -9.19 -6.81
C GLU A 139 6.09 -10.47 -6.17
N ASP A 140 4.79 -10.73 -6.26
CA ASP A 140 4.17 -11.96 -5.76
C ASP A 140 4.78 -13.23 -6.35
N LEU A 141 5.19 -13.20 -7.63
CA LEU A 141 5.91 -14.29 -8.30
C LEU A 141 7.38 -14.40 -7.87
N GLY A 142 7.87 -13.44 -7.10
CA GLY A 142 9.22 -13.41 -6.53
C GLY A 142 10.26 -12.70 -7.39
N TYR A 143 9.83 -11.90 -8.36
CA TYR A 143 10.73 -11.00 -9.09
C TYR A 143 11.26 -9.91 -8.16
N ASP A 144 12.57 -9.67 -8.21
CA ASP A 144 13.18 -8.60 -7.45
C ASP A 144 12.77 -7.20 -7.97
N ARG A 145 12.98 -6.16 -7.17
CA ARG A 145 12.68 -4.76 -7.50
C ARG A 145 13.10 -4.40 -8.91
N ARG A 146 14.34 -4.72 -9.29
CA ARG A 146 14.89 -4.35 -10.59
C ARG A 146 14.17 -5.09 -11.72
N GLN A 147 13.96 -6.39 -11.57
CA GLN A 147 13.28 -7.20 -12.55
C GLN A 147 11.82 -6.76 -12.77
N VAL A 148 11.12 -6.35 -11.72
CA VAL A 148 9.77 -5.78 -11.83
C VAL A 148 9.79 -4.49 -12.64
N LEU A 149 10.70 -3.56 -12.30
CA LEU A 149 10.81 -2.27 -12.99
C LEU A 149 11.14 -2.40 -14.48
N GLU A 150 12.02 -3.34 -14.85
CA GLU A 150 12.36 -3.60 -16.27
C GLU A 150 11.21 -4.18 -17.09
N ARG A 151 10.24 -4.83 -16.43
CA ARG A 151 9.08 -5.46 -17.08
C ARG A 151 7.93 -4.50 -17.32
N LEU A 152 7.93 -3.34 -16.66
CA LEU A 152 6.90 -2.31 -16.88
C LEU A 152 6.82 -1.86 -18.34
N LYS A 153 7.89 -2.01 -19.12
CA LYS A 153 7.91 -1.75 -20.58
C LYS A 153 6.92 -2.58 -21.40
N TYR A 154 6.46 -3.72 -20.90
CA TYR A 154 5.51 -4.58 -21.60
C TYR A 154 4.05 -4.17 -21.38
N LEU A 155 3.78 -3.28 -20.43
CA LEU A 155 2.43 -2.81 -20.14
C LEU A 155 2.04 -1.68 -21.09
N SER A 156 0.83 -1.76 -21.62
CA SER A 156 0.24 -0.64 -22.37
C SER A 156 0.00 0.55 -21.45
N LEU A 157 0.23 1.76 -21.96
CA LEU A 157 0.01 3.00 -21.22
C LEU A 157 -1.33 3.64 -21.57
N ALA A 158 -2.03 4.12 -20.56
CA ALA A 158 -3.08 5.12 -20.67
C ALA A 158 -2.48 6.51 -21.03
N PRO A 159 -3.30 7.47 -21.46
CA PRO A 159 -2.82 8.81 -21.82
C PRO A 159 -2.02 9.48 -20.70
N PHE A 160 -0.76 9.82 -21.00
CA PHE A 160 0.20 10.37 -20.04
C PHE A 160 -0.27 11.72 -19.45
N ARG A 161 -0.12 11.89 -18.13
CA ARG A 161 -0.46 13.09 -17.33
C ARG A 161 -1.93 13.49 -17.23
N ILE A 162 -2.82 12.86 -18.00
CA ILE A 162 -4.27 13.11 -17.96
C ILE A 162 -5.08 11.89 -17.51
N SER A 163 -4.39 10.82 -17.12
CA SER A 163 -4.95 9.63 -16.48
C SER A 163 -4.40 9.49 -15.05
N TYR A 164 -5.17 8.83 -14.19
CA TYR A 164 -4.76 8.44 -12.85
C TYR A 164 -4.90 6.93 -12.70
N ALA A 165 -3.83 6.27 -12.26
CA ALA A 165 -3.81 4.85 -11.95
C ALA A 165 -2.79 4.58 -10.84
N TYR A 166 -3.26 4.04 -9.73
CA TYR A 166 -2.46 3.87 -8.52
C TYR A 166 -1.42 2.78 -8.73
N THR A 167 -0.15 3.09 -8.46
CA THR A 167 0.95 2.16 -8.74
C THR A 167 1.98 2.16 -7.63
N ASN A 168 2.32 0.97 -7.12
CA ASN A 168 3.41 0.82 -6.16
C ASN A 168 4.76 0.90 -6.86
N PHE A 169 4.97 0.09 -7.90
CA PHE A 169 6.25 0.08 -8.62
C PHE A 169 6.51 1.33 -9.46
N GLY A 170 5.47 2.12 -9.77
CA GLY A 170 5.66 3.47 -10.31
C GLY A 170 6.40 4.37 -9.30
N VAL A 171 5.91 4.44 -8.06
CA VAL A 171 6.55 5.19 -6.97
C VAL A 171 7.93 4.63 -6.65
N THR A 172 8.08 3.30 -6.64
CA THR A 172 9.39 2.64 -6.44
C THR A 172 10.40 3.06 -7.50
N ALA A 173 10.03 3.14 -8.79
CA ALA A 173 10.93 3.60 -9.84
C ALA A 173 11.42 5.04 -9.62
N ALA A 174 10.53 5.93 -9.19
CA ALA A 174 10.88 7.31 -8.88
C ALA A 174 11.83 7.41 -7.68
N ALA A 175 11.54 6.66 -6.61
CA ALA A 175 12.38 6.57 -5.43
C ALA A 175 13.78 6.02 -5.73
N GLU A 176 13.88 4.98 -6.55
CA GLU A 176 15.17 4.42 -7.02
C GLU A 176 15.96 5.45 -7.84
N ALA A 177 15.30 6.26 -8.67
CA ALA A 177 15.97 7.34 -9.40
C ALA A 177 16.54 8.41 -8.46
N VAL A 178 15.82 8.74 -7.38
CA VAL A 178 16.28 9.66 -6.34
C VAL A 178 17.47 9.07 -5.58
N ALA A 179 17.37 7.80 -5.18
CA ALA A 179 18.42 7.07 -4.48
C ALA A 179 19.71 6.97 -5.33
N ALA A 180 19.57 6.66 -6.62
CA ALA A 180 20.67 6.65 -7.58
C ALA A 180 21.33 8.02 -7.73
N ALA A 181 20.55 9.11 -7.73
CA ALA A 181 21.09 10.47 -7.77
C ALA A 181 21.90 10.82 -6.51
N ALA A 182 21.52 10.27 -5.35
CA ALA A 182 22.23 10.41 -4.08
C ALA A 182 23.40 9.41 -3.91
N GLY A 183 23.57 8.45 -4.84
CA GLY A 183 24.62 7.44 -4.78
C GLY A 183 24.46 6.43 -3.65
N LYS A 184 23.23 6.18 -3.19
CA LYS A 184 22.91 5.31 -2.05
C LYS A 184 21.74 4.36 -2.37
N PRO A 185 21.66 3.18 -1.74
CA PRO A 185 20.42 2.42 -1.69
C PRO A 185 19.30 3.22 -1.02
N TRP A 186 18.05 3.00 -1.43
CA TRP A 186 16.90 3.73 -0.90
C TRP A 186 16.75 3.62 0.62
N GLU A 187 17.01 2.42 1.16
CA GLU A 187 16.86 2.12 2.57
C GLU A 187 17.88 2.90 3.41
N GLU A 188 19.11 3.04 2.92
CA GLU A 188 20.16 3.83 3.57
C GLU A 188 19.88 5.33 3.43
N LEU A 189 19.41 5.76 2.26
CA LEU A 189 19.07 7.16 2.02
C LEU A 189 17.94 7.61 2.96
N SER A 190 16.84 6.85 3.05
CA SER A 190 15.69 7.18 3.89
C SER A 190 16.05 7.22 5.38
N ASP A 191 16.89 6.30 5.86
CA ASP A 191 17.43 6.34 7.22
C ASP A 191 18.26 7.60 7.48
N GLU A 192 19.17 7.93 6.57
CA GLU A 192 20.12 9.03 6.73
C GLU A 192 19.48 10.40 6.75
N VAL A 193 18.55 10.65 5.84
CA VAL A 193 18.05 12.02 5.62
C VAL A 193 16.75 12.30 6.35
N LEU A 194 16.05 11.25 6.81
CA LEU A 194 14.74 11.39 7.44
C LEU A 194 14.69 10.72 8.82
N TYR A 195 14.96 9.42 8.92
CA TYR A 195 14.69 8.71 10.17
C TYR A 195 15.64 9.11 11.29
N ARG A 196 16.97 9.08 11.06
CA ARG A 196 17.95 9.49 12.07
C ARG A 196 17.81 10.97 12.47
N PRO A 197 17.69 11.94 11.54
CA PRO A 197 17.51 13.35 11.90
C PRO A 197 16.25 13.64 12.73
N LEU A 198 15.17 12.87 12.53
CA LEU A 198 13.94 13.00 13.30
C LEU A 198 13.95 12.18 14.60
N GLY A 199 14.99 11.38 14.85
CA GLY A 199 15.05 10.47 15.99
C GLY A 199 14.01 9.34 15.90
N MET A 200 13.64 8.92 14.69
CA MET A 200 12.70 7.83 14.43
C MET A 200 13.42 6.47 14.53
N SER A 201 13.91 6.15 15.73
CA SER A 201 14.83 5.02 15.97
C SER A 201 14.21 3.63 15.87
N SER A 202 12.88 3.53 15.75
CA SER A 202 12.14 2.28 15.52
C SER A 202 11.65 2.14 14.08
N THR A 203 11.92 3.14 13.23
CA THR A 203 11.51 3.16 11.83
C THR A 203 12.57 2.54 10.94
N SER A 204 12.16 1.72 9.98
CA SER A 204 13.06 1.15 8.96
C SER A 204 12.34 0.90 7.64
N SER A 205 13.11 0.99 6.56
CA SER A 205 12.74 0.59 5.19
C SER A 205 13.25 -0.82 4.83
N LYS A 206 13.59 -1.64 5.83
CA LYS A 206 14.08 -3.02 5.63
C LYS A 206 13.19 -3.98 6.40
N PHE A 207 12.68 -4.99 5.73
CA PHE A 207 11.83 -6.01 6.33
C PHE A 207 12.56 -6.82 7.41
N ALA A 208 13.85 -7.08 7.22
CA ALA A 208 14.67 -7.77 8.23
C ALA A 208 14.75 -7.00 9.56
N ASP A 209 14.81 -5.67 9.53
CA ASP A 209 14.82 -4.85 10.74
C ASP A 209 13.49 -4.93 11.47
N PHE A 210 12.37 -4.94 10.74
CA PHE A 210 11.03 -5.15 11.31
C PHE A 210 10.95 -6.48 12.07
N LEU A 211 11.36 -7.58 11.42
CA LEU A 211 11.34 -8.91 12.05
C LEU A 211 12.26 -9.00 13.28
N ALA A 212 13.41 -8.34 13.24
CA ALA A 212 14.38 -8.37 14.32
C ALA A 212 13.93 -7.60 15.57
N ARG A 213 12.93 -6.70 15.46
CA ARG A 213 12.45 -5.88 16.59
C ARG A 213 11.63 -6.73 17.56
N PRO A 214 11.99 -6.86 18.84
CA PRO A 214 11.15 -7.62 19.78
C PRO A 214 9.74 -7.02 19.98
N ASN A 215 9.60 -5.70 19.82
CA ASN A 215 8.34 -4.96 19.95
C ASN A 215 7.67 -4.69 18.58
N HIS A 216 7.58 -5.67 17.68
CA HIS A 216 6.78 -5.56 16.46
C HIS A 216 5.40 -6.21 16.62
N ALA A 217 4.43 -5.77 15.82
CA ALA A 217 3.11 -6.38 15.71
C ALA A 217 3.11 -7.47 14.63
N VAL A 218 2.46 -8.60 14.90
CA VAL A 218 2.26 -9.68 13.92
C VAL A 218 1.04 -9.36 13.08
N ASN A 219 1.09 -9.62 11.77
CA ASN A 219 -0.02 -9.37 10.86
C ASN A 219 -1.14 -10.41 11.03
N HIS A 220 -2.39 -9.97 10.98
CA HIS A 220 -3.56 -10.84 11.10
C HIS A 220 -4.52 -10.72 9.93
N ILE A 221 -4.99 -11.85 9.43
CA ILE A 221 -6.10 -11.91 8.46
C ILE A 221 -7.36 -12.44 9.14
N LYS A 222 -8.52 -12.15 8.55
CA LYS A 222 -9.79 -12.66 9.05
C LYS A 222 -10.10 -14.02 8.43
N VAL A 223 -10.32 -15.03 9.26
CA VAL A 223 -10.71 -16.39 8.86
C VAL A 223 -11.98 -16.77 9.59
N GLY A 224 -13.08 -16.86 8.83
CA GLY A 224 -14.42 -16.86 9.44
C GLY A 224 -14.61 -15.61 10.29
N ASP A 225 -14.94 -15.79 11.57
CA ASP A 225 -15.13 -14.69 12.52
C ASP A 225 -13.90 -14.36 13.37
N LYS A 226 -12.74 -15.00 13.11
CA LYS A 226 -11.53 -14.86 13.92
C LYS A 226 -10.41 -14.16 13.17
N TRP A 227 -9.61 -13.39 13.89
CA TRP A 227 -8.35 -12.82 13.40
C TRP A 227 -7.20 -13.77 13.70
N GLU A 228 -6.48 -14.20 12.67
CA GLU A 228 -5.42 -15.20 12.79
C GLU A 228 -4.10 -14.70 12.20
N ALA A 229 -3.01 -14.95 12.93
CA ALA A 229 -1.63 -14.70 12.51
C ALA A 229 -1.15 -15.85 11.60
N ARG A 230 -1.35 -15.71 10.29
CA ARG A 230 -1.06 -16.78 9.31
C ARG A 230 0.06 -16.48 8.34
N TYR A 231 0.26 -15.20 8.03
CA TYR A 231 1.13 -14.76 6.94
C TYR A 231 2.10 -13.70 7.42
N GLN A 232 3.19 -13.61 6.67
CA GLN A 232 4.19 -12.59 6.84
C GLN A 232 4.36 -11.88 5.50
N ARG A 233 4.15 -10.56 5.49
CA ARG A 233 4.35 -9.74 4.30
C ARG A 233 5.78 -9.22 4.29
N ASP A 234 6.53 -9.52 3.23
CA ASP A 234 7.88 -8.98 2.97
C ASP A 234 7.84 -8.01 1.77
N PRO A 235 7.69 -6.69 2.00
CA PRO A 235 7.52 -5.68 0.97
C PRO A 235 8.81 -5.04 0.47
N ASP A 236 9.98 -5.65 0.69
CA ASP A 236 11.27 -5.03 0.38
C ASP A 236 11.37 -4.61 -1.09
N ASP A 237 10.90 -5.43 -2.03
CA ASP A 237 10.98 -5.09 -3.47
C ASP A 237 10.20 -3.83 -3.84
N GLN A 238 9.16 -3.48 -3.08
CA GLN A 238 8.41 -2.23 -3.20
C GLN A 238 8.58 -1.28 -2.00
N THR A 239 9.71 -1.34 -1.29
CA THR A 239 9.84 -0.63 0.00
C THR A 239 9.53 0.88 -0.05
N PRO A 240 9.85 1.67 -1.10
CA PRO A 240 9.47 3.09 -1.12
C PRO A 240 7.96 3.31 -1.15
N ALA A 241 7.21 2.34 -1.66
CA ALA A 241 5.77 2.39 -1.82
C ALA A 241 5.01 1.72 -0.68
N GLY A 242 5.60 0.73 0.00
CA GLY A 242 4.89 -0.06 1.02
C GLY A 242 5.72 -0.59 2.20
N GLY A 243 7.06 -0.54 2.14
CA GLY A 243 7.91 -1.32 3.05
C GLY A 243 8.40 -0.64 4.31
N VAL A 244 8.01 0.62 4.54
CA VAL A 244 8.35 1.28 5.81
C VAL A 244 7.61 0.59 6.95
N SER A 245 8.33 0.31 8.03
CA SER A 245 7.77 -0.10 9.31
C SER A 245 8.08 0.96 10.36
N SER A 246 7.15 1.26 11.26
CA SER A 246 7.33 2.32 12.27
C SER A 246 6.38 2.16 13.46
N SER A 247 6.60 2.96 14.49
CA SER A 247 5.71 3.11 15.66
C SER A 247 4.94 4.43 15.58
N VAL A 248 3.85 4.58 16.35
CA VAL A 248 3.12 5.85 16.37
C VAL A 248 3.92 6.98 17.02
N ASN A 249 4.84 6.68 17.93
CA ASN A 249 5.75 7.68 18.48
C ASN A 249 6.71 8.26 17.42
N ASP A 250 7.29 7.40 16.58
CA ASP A 250 8.15 7.84 15.49
C ASP A 250 7.35 8.60 14.43
N MET A 251 6.20 8.07 14.04
CA MET A 251 5.33 8.73 13.06
C MET A 251 4.77 10.07 13.56
N ALA A 252 4.59 10.26 14.88
CA ALA A 252 4.24 11.56 15.43
C ALA A 252 5.35 12.61 15.22
N ARG A 253 6.63 12.21 15.26
CA ARG A 253 7.76 13.11 14.95
C ARG A 253 7.75 13.48 13.46
N TRP A 254 7.51 12.51 12.59
CA TRP A 254 7.35 12.76 11.15
C TRP A 254 6.17 13.68 10.85
N LEU A 255 4.99 13.45 11.45
CA LEU A 255 3.83 14.33 11.29
C LEU A 255 4.11 15.76 11.76
N ALA A 256 4.77 15.91 12.92
CA ALA A 256 5.16 17.22 13.43
C ALA A 256 6.08 17.96 12.44
N MET A 257 7.03 17.26 11.81
CA MET A 257 7.91 17.83 10.78
C MET A 257 7.13 18.27 9.54
N VAL A 258 6.25 17.43 9.01
CA VAL A 258 5.45 17.73 7.81
C VAL A 258 4.53 18.93 8.06
N MET A 259 3.86 18.96 9.21
CA MET A 259 2.98 20.06 9.62
C MET A 259 3.72 21.39 9.84
N ALA A 260 4.99 21.32 10.27
CA ALA A 260 5.89 22.45 10.39
C ALA A 260 6.65 22.76 9.08
N ASN A 261 6.09 22.39 7.92
CA ASN A 261 6.62 22.66 6.59
C ASN A 261 8.09 22.23 6.41
N GLY A 262 8.45 21.06 6.93
CA GLY A 262 9.78 20.50 6.74
C GLY A 262 10.77 20.73 7.87
N THR A 263 10.37 21.39 8.97
CA THR A 263 11.25 21.69 10.11
C THR A 263 10.86 20.88 11.34
N TYR A 264 11.84 20.36 12.07
CA TYR A 264 11.62 19.67 13.35
C TYR A 264 12.68 20.09 14.36
N ASN A 265 12.26 20.49 15.56
CA ASN A 265 13.16 20.96 16.64
C ASN A 265 14.21 22.01 16.18
N GLY A 266 13.81 22.93 15.30
CA GLY A 266 14.69 23.97 14.76
C GLY A 266 15.64 23.51 13.64
N GLN A 267 15.66 22.22 13.31
CA GLN A 267 16.40 21.69 12.16
C GLN A 267 15.47 21.62 10.94
N ARG A 268 15.93 22.18 9.81
CA ARG A 268 15.25 22.04 8.53
C ARG A 268 15.64 20.68 7.92
N ILE A 269 14.65 19.81 7.74
CA ILE A 269 14.78 18.52 7.05
C ILE A 269 14.50 18.69 5.56
N THR A 270 13.43 19.40 5.19
CA THR A 270 13.13 19.77 3.80
C THR A 270 12.72 21.23 3.74
N SER A 271 12.90 21.89 2.61
CA SER A 271 12.34 23.23 2.40
C SER A 271 10.82 23.15 2.21
N PRO A 272 10.08 24.21 2.61
CA PRO A 272 8.65 24.30 2.34
C PRO A 272 8.32 24.16 0.85
N GLU A 273 9.15 24.75 -0.02
CA GLU A 273 8.94 24.74 -1.48
C GLU A 273 9.09 23.33 -2.07
N ALA A 274 10.04 22.55 -1.56
CA ALA A 274 10.25 21.17 -2.00
C ALA A 274 9.15 20.22 -1.50
N LEU A 275 8.59 20.48 -0.31
CA LEU A 275 7.52 19.68 0.28
C LEU A 275 6.13 20.03 -0.29
N LEU A 276 5.91 21.29 -0.67
CA LEU A 276 4.59 21.79 -1.09
C LEU A 276 3.90 20.94 -2.17
N PRO A 277 4.59 20.49 -3.24
CA PRO A 277 3.95 19.64 -4.25
C PRO A 277 3.47 18.29 -3.72
N ALA A 278 4.06 17.78 -2.63
CA ALA A 278 3.62 16.54 -1.99
C ALA A 278 2.26 16.71 -1.31
N ILE A 279 2.04 17.83 -0.63
CA ILE A 279 0.86 18.11 0.19
C ILE A 279 -0.19 18.99 -0.50
N THR A 280 -0.10 19.16 -1.82
CA THR A 280 -1.06 19.94 -2.64
C THR A 280 -1.54 19.13 -3.85
N PRO A 281 -2.74 19.42 -4.38
CA PRO A 281 -3.29 18.68 -5.53
C PRO A 281 -2.41 18.77 -6.79
N GLN A 282 -2.01 17.62 -7.34
CA GLN A 282 -1.23 17.50 -8.59
C GLN A 282 -1.98 16.74 -9.69
N VAL A 283 -3.02 15.99 -9.33
CA VAL A 283 -3.91 15.25 -10.26
C VAL A 283 -5.29 15.02 -9.62
N ILE A 284 -6.31 14.82 -10.45
CA ILE A 284 -7.62 14.32 -10.02
C ILE A 284 -7.52 12.79 -9.93
N SER A 285 -7.64 12.23 -8.72
CA SER A 285 -7.61 10.79 -8.50
C SER A 285 -8.97 10.14 -8.70
N VAL A 286 -10.04 10.85 -8.35
CA VAL A 286 -11.42 10.39 -8.52
C VAL A 286 -12.27 11.57 -8.97
N ALA A 287 -12.94 11.43 -10.12
CA ALA A 287 -13.89 12.43 -10.58
C ALA A 287 -15.10 12.53 -9.63
N ALA A 288 -15.68 13.71 -9.51
CA ALA A 288 -16.93 13.87 -8.77
C ALA A 288 -18.04 13.03 -9.43
N SER A 289 -18.62 12.09 -8.68
CA SER A 289 -19.61 11.14 -9.22
C SER A 289 -20.97 11.76 -9.49
N ASN A 290 -21.27 12.92 -8.89
CA ASN A 290 -22.50 13.68 -9.08
C ASN A 290 -22.30 15.14 -8.60
N PRO A 291 -23.23 16.07 -8.88
CA PRO A 291 -23.08 17.49 -8.51
C PRO A 291 -22.94 17.80 -7.01
N LYS A 292 -23.24 16.86 -6.11
CA LYS A 292 -23.04 17.01 -4.65
C LYS A 292 -21.71 16.43 -4.17
N ALA A 293 -21.04 15.61 -4.99
CA ALA A 293 -19.77 14.98 -4.65
C ALA A 293 -18.61 15.95 -4.89
N ARG A 294 -17.53 15.78 -4.12
CA ARG A 294 -16.24 16.44 -4.39
C ARG A 294 -15.33 15.48 -5.14
N ALA A 295 -14.51 16.00 -6.03
CA ALA A 295 -13.45 15.22 -6.65
C ALA A 295 -12.38 14.87 -5.60
N GLY A 296 -11.82 13.68 -5.71
CA GLY A 296 -10.59 13.31 -5.03
C GLY A 296 -9.40 13.87 -5.81
N THR A 297 -8.38 14.33 -5.09
CA THR A 297 -7.12 14.75 -5.70
C THR A 297 -5.95 14.11 -4.98
N TYR A 298 -4.80 14.09 -5.64
CA TYR A 298 -3.59 13.44 -5.12
C TYR A 298 -2.39 14.36 -5.35
N GLY A 299 -1.53 14.48 -4.34
CA GLY A 299 -0.24 15.16 -4.42
C GLY A 299 0.89 14.17 -4.73
N HIS A 300 2.14 14.55 -4.51
CA HIS A 300 3.23 13.57 -4.59
C HIS A 300 3.25 12.68 -3.35
N GLY A 301 2.59 11.51 -3.43
CA GLY A 301 2.56 10.51 -2.34
C GLY A 301 1.56 10.80 -1.22
N PHE A 302 0.61 11.72 -1.41
CA PHE A 302 -0.44 12.05 -0.43
C PHE A 302 -1.81 12.15 -1.10
N ASN A 303 -2.84 11.64 -0.44
CA ASN A 303 -4.20 12.08 -0.74
C ASN A 303 -4.36 13.53 -0.33
N VAL A 304 -4.97 14.35 -1.17
CA VAL A 304 -5.29 15.74 -0.87
C VAL A 304 -6.76 15.98 -1.16
N SER A 305 -7.47 16.57 -0.21
CA SER A 305 -8.90 16.83 -0.35
C SER A 305 -9.32 18.12 0.34
N VAL A 306 -10.55 18.53 0.07
CA VAL A 306 -11.21 19.62 0.78
C VAL A 306 -12.39 19.02 1.56
N THR A 307 -12.42 19.26 2.86
CA THR A 307 -13.49 18.79 3.76
C THR A 307 -14.80 19.51 3.45
N SER A 308 -15.92 19.01 4.01
CA SER A 308 -17.22 19.68 3.86
C SER A 308 -17.30 21.05 4.56
N SER A 309 -16.37 21.36 5.47
CA SER A 309 -16.22 22.72 6.05
C SER A 309 -15.41 23.68 5.18
N GLY A 310 -14.88 23.21 4.04
CA GLY A 310 -14.05 23.99 3.12
C GLY A 310 -12.58 24.10 3.54
N ARG A 311 -12.07 23.16 4.36
CA ARG A 311 -10.67 23.11 4.79
C ARG A 311 -9.89 22.11 3.96
N THR A 312 -8.64 22.43 3.62
CA THR A 312 -7.73 21.46 3.03
C THR A 312 -7.36 20.39 4.07
N GLN A 313 -7.29 19.15 3.62
CA GLN A 313 -6.81 18.02 4.39
C GLN A 313 -5.86 17.20 3.51
N TYR A 314 -4.82 16.65 4.12
CA TYR A 314 -3.98 15.64 3.47
C TYR A 314 -3.88 14.40 4.34
N SER A 315 -3.78 13.24 3.69
CA SER A 315 -3.85 11.93 4.33
C SER A 315 -3.18 10.87 3.48
N HIS A 316 -3.02 9.67 4.03
CA HIS A 316 -2.80 8.46 3.26
C HIS A 316 -3.30 7.24 4.06
N SER A 317 -3.94 6.29 3.38
CA SER A 317 -4.26 4.96 3.93
C SER A 317 -3.22 3.95 3.47
N GLY A 318 -2.81 3.04 4.33
CA GLY A 318 -1.97 1.90 3.99
C GLY A 318 -2.72 0.61 4.28
N ALA A 319 -2.59 -0.37 3.40
CA ALA A 319 -3.13 -1.71 3.62
C ALA A 319 -2.17 -2.76 3.06
N PHE A 320 -1.99 -3.82 3.82
CA PHE A 320 -1.60 -5.12 3.32
C PHE A 320 -2.73 -6.11 3.60
N GLY A 321 -3.23 -6.74 2.55
CA GLY A 321 -4.24 -7.80 2.63
C GLY A 321 -3.78 -8.96 3.51
N LEU A 322 -2.47 -9.20 3.59
CA LEU A 322 -1.87 -10.18 4.49
C LEU A 322 -1.75 -9.73 5.96
N GLY A 323 -2.31 -8.57 6.34
CA GLY A 323 -2.69 -8.33 7.73
C GLY A 323 -2.18 -7.05 8.37
N ALA A 324 -2.13 -5.93 7.64
CA ALA A 324 -1.88 -4.61 8.21
C ALA A 324 -2.81 -3.55 7.59
N ALA A 325 -3.25 -2.59 8.38
CA ALA A 325 -4.01 -1.44 7.90
C ALA A 325 -3.67 -0.20 8.73
N THR A 326 -3.46 0.93 8.07
CA THR A 326 -2.93 2.15 8.68
C THR A 326 -3.56 3.37 8.03
N ASN A 327 -3.68 4.46 8.80
CA ASN A 327 -4.15 5.71 8.25
C ASN A 327 -3.60 6.90 9.03
N PHE A 328 -3.25 7.97 8.33
CA PHE A 328 -3.05 9.28 8.95
C PHE A 328 -3.87 10.35 8.24
N VAL A 329 -4.22 11.39 8.98
CA VAL A 329 -4.96 12.54 8.48
C VAL A 329 -4.46 13.81 9.15
N VAL A 330 -4.28 14.88 8.38
CA VAL A 330 -3.85 16.19 8.87
C VAL A 330 -4.77 17.29 8.40
N LEU A 331 -5.14 18.18 9.33
CA LEU A 331 -5.88 19.40 9.08
C LEU A 331 -4.93 20.60 9.27
N PRO A 332 -4.15 20.99 8.25
CA PRO A 332 -3.06 21.96 8.39
C PRO A 332 -3.49 23.32 8.92
N SER A 333 -4.71 23.78 8.57
CA SER A 333 -5.24 25.07 9.05
C SER A 333 -5.41 25.16 10.56
N GLU A 334 -5.46 24.01 11.24
CA GLU A 334 -5.61 23.90 12.70
C GLU A 334 -4.37 23.29 13.36
N ASP A 335 -3.31 23.04 12.59
CA ASP A 335 -2.06 22.44 13.07
C ASP A 335 -2.30 21.17 13.91
N VAL A 336 -3.18 20.30 13.42
CA VAL A 336 -3.54 19.02 14.06
C VAL A 336 -3.46 17.86 13.06
N GLY A 337 -2.91 16.74 13.52
CA GLY A 337 -2.84 15.48 12.79
C GLY A 337 -3.06 14.28 13.70
N ILE A 338 -3.58 13.20 13.13
CA ILE A 338 -3.79 11.92 13.80
C ILE A 338 -3.23 10.79 12.93
N ILE A 339 -2.65 9.77 13.55
CA ILE A 339 -2.26 8.52 12.89
C ILE A 339 -2.72 7.31 13.71
N ALA A 340 -3.19 6.29 13.00
CA ALA A 340 -3.61 5.01 13.55
C ALA A 340 -2.93 3.87 12.78
N LEU A 341 -2.33 2.93 13.50
CA LEU A 341 -1.65 1.75 12.96
C LEU A 341 -2.30 0.50 13.53
N THR A 342 -2.72 -0.44 12.68
CA THR A 342 -3.34 -1.71 13.10
C THR A 342 -2.58 -2.89 12.52
N ASN A 343 -2.65 -4.03 13.21
CA ASN A 343 -2.06 -5.29 12.78
C ASN A 343 -3.11 -6.27 12.23
N ALA A 344 -4.11 -5.73 11.54
CA ALA A 344 -5.20 -6.47 10.93
C ALA A 344 -5.34 -6.12 9.45
N ALA A 345 -5.76 -7.08 8.64
CA ALA A 345 -6.11 -6.88 7.23
C ALA A 345 -7.19 -5.78 7.10
N PRO A 346 -7.22 -5.05 5.97
CA PRO A 346 -8.02 -3.83 5.84
C PRO A 346 -9.52 -4.06 6.09
N HIS A 347 -10.03 -3.50 7.18
CA HIS A 347 -11.45 -3.55 7.56
C HIS A 347 -12.01 -2.15 7.87
N GLY A 348 -11.26 -1.10 7.53
CA GLY A 348 -11.67 0.31 7.66
C GLY A 348 -11.54 0.93 9.05
N VAL A 349 -10.95 0.21 10.02
CA VAL A 349 -10.81 0.69 11.39
C VAL A 349 -9.93 1.94 11.53
N PRO A 350 -8.69 1.99 10.99
CA PRO A 350 -7.87 3.18 11.16
C PRO A 350 -8.45 4.39 10.41
N GLU A 351 -9.08 4.20 9.24
CA GLU A 351 -9.76 5.28 8.51
C GLU A 351 -10.98 5.81 9.26
N ALA A 352 -11.79 4.91 9.84
CA ALA A 352 -12.95 5.31 10.63
C ALA A 352 -12.51 6.15 11.84
N LEU A 353 -11.49 5.71 12.58
CA LEU A 353 -10.99 6.43 13.74
C LEU A 353 -10.51 7.85 13.39
N THR A 354 -9.71 7.99 12.33
CA THR A 354 -9.19 9.31 11.94
C THR A 354 -10.30 10.22 11.40
N ALA A 355 -11.29 9.68 10.69
CA ALA A 355 -12.45 10.44 10.22
C ALA A 355 -13.35 10.90 11.38
N GLU A 356 -13.65 10.01 12.33
CA GLU A 356 -14.41 10.34 13.55
C GLU A 356 -13.71 11.41 14.38
N PHE A 357 -12.38 11.30 14.55
CA PHE A 357 -11.59 12.33 15.23
C PHE A 357 -11.67 13.67 14.49
N MET A 358 -11.57 13.67 13.16
CA MET A 358 -11.65 14.90 12.36
C MET A 358 -13.04 15.52 12.36
N ASP A 359 -14.09 14.72 12.52
CA ASP A 359 -15.45 15.17 12.74
C ASP A 359 -15.61 15.84 14.11
N LEU A 360 -15.05 15.24 15.16
CA LEU A 360 -15.02 15.86 16.48
C LEU A 360 -14.26 17.18 16.45
N VAL A 361 -13.08 17.24 15.82
CA VAL A 361 -12.30 18.48 15.69
C VAL A 361 -13.09 19.56 14.95
N GLN A 362 -13.70 19.26 13.81
CA GLN A 362 -14.37 20.28 13.00
C GLN A 362 -15.75 20.63 13.54
N TYR A 363 -16.57 19.65 13.92
CA TYR A 363 -18.00 19.80 14.18
C TYR A 363 -18.38 19.58 15.65
N GLY A 364 -17.53 18.94 16.45
CA GLY A 364 -17.79 18.63 17.87
C GLY A 364 -18.69 17.41 18.07
N GLN A 365 -19.07 16.75 16.99
CA GLN A 365 -19.93 15.57 16.94
C GLN A 365 -19.60 14.75 15.70
N LEU A 366 -19.87 13.45 15.76
CA LEU A 366 -19.80 12.57 14.59
C LEU A 366 -20.89 12.97 13.59
N ARG A 367 -20.55 13.01 12.31
CA ARG A 367 -21.46 13.41 11.22
C ARG A 367 -21.91 12.25 10.36
N GLU A 368 -21.24 11.11 10.47
CA GLU A 368 -21.44 9.92 9.65
C GLU A 368 -21.11 8.66 10.46
N ASP A 369 -21.69 7.53 10.05
CA ASP A 369 -21.25 6.20 10.51
C ASP A 369 -20.01 5.78 9.71
N TRP A 370 -18.86 6.36 10.09
CA TRP A 370 -17.58 6.11 9.41
C TRP A 370 -17.15 4.64 9.50
N ALA A 371 -17.42 3.98 10.62
CA ALA A 371 -17.11 2.57 10.82
C ALA A 371 -17.81 1.68 9.78
N ASN A 372 -19.11 1.86 9.57
CA ASN A 372 -19.85 1.12 8.55
C ASN A 372 -19.44 1.51 7.13
N LEU A 373 -19.27 2.81 6.86
CA LEU A 373 -18.90 3.32 5.54
C LEU A 373 -17.54 2.76 5.08
N TYR A 374 -16.51 2.86 5.91
CA TYR A 374 -15.19 2.35 5.55
C TYR A 374 -15.14 0.82 5.52
N ARG A 375 -15.90 0.14 6.39
CA ARG A 375 -16.04 -1.32 6.32
C ARG A 375 -16.59 -1.76 4.95
N GLN A 376 -17.62 -1.10 4.43
CA GLN A 376 -18.20 -1.43 3.12
C GLN A 376 -17.22 -1.21 1.96
N ILE A 377 -16.38 -0.17 2.05
CA ILE A 377 -15.40 0.18 1.01
C ILE A 377 -14.20 -0.77 1.05
N LEU A 378 -13.69 -1.11 2.24
CA LEU A 378 -12.39 -1.78 2.38
C LEU A 378 -12.49 -3.29 2.62
N THR A 379 -13.58 -3.81 3.18
CA THR A 379 -13.74 -5.27 3.35
C THR A 379 -13.69 -6.04 2.03
N PRO A 380 -14.24 -5.55 0.90
CA PRO A 380 -14.12 -6.23 -0.39
C PRO A 380 -12.69 -6.47 -0.85
N MET A 381 -11.70 -5.69 -0.38
CA MET A 381 -10.28 -5.94 -0.65
C MET A 381 -9.80 -7.27 -0.06
N ASN A 382 -10.51 -7.81 0.94
CA ASN A 382 -10.19 -9.10 1.53
C ASN A 382 -10.80 -10.30 0.78
N ASN A 383 -11.59 -10.05 -0.28
CA ASN A 383 -12.24 -11.12 -1.00
C ASN A 383 -11.22 -11.93 -1.81
N PRO A 384 -11.34 -13.27 -1.85
CA PRO A 384 -10.53 -14.09 -2.74
C PRO A 384 -10.83 -13.77 -4.22
N ASP A 385 -9.78 -13.84 -5.05
CA ASP A 385 -9.83 -13.58 -6.50
C ASP A 385 -10.08 -14.88 -7.29
N GLY A 386 -10.77 -14.74 -8.42
CA GLY A 386 -10.98 -15.82 -9.38
C GLY A 386 -12.45 -16.04 -9.75
N SER A 387 -12.71 -16.32 -11.02
CA SER A 387 -14.09 -16.50 -11.50
C SER A 387 -14.78 -17.77 -10.99
N LEU A 388 -14.01 -18.70 -10.41
CA LEU A 388 -14.46 -19.98 -9.86
C LEU A 388 -14.48 -20.03 -8.33
N VAL A 389 -14.11 -18.93 -7.66
CA VAL A 389 -14.23 -18.81 -6.20
C VAL A 389 -15.66 -19.17 -5.75
N GLY A 390 -15.75 -20.10 -4.80
CA GLY A 390 -17.03 -20.56 -4.23
C GLY A 390 -17.91 -21.40 -5.17
N LYS A 391 -17.49 -21.70 -6.40
CA LYS A 391 -18.25 -22.53 -7.33
C LYS A 391 -17.92 -24.01 -7.15
N PRO A 392 -18.93 -24.91 -7.16
CA PRO A 392 -18.66 -26.35 -7.18
C PRO A 392 -18.08 -26.77 -8.54
N PRO A 393 -17.23 -27.80 -8.59
CA PRO A 393 -16.82 -28.41 -9.84
C PRO A 393 -18.03 -28.88 -10.68
N PRO A 394 -17.93 -28.91 -12.02
CA PRO A 394 -19.01 -29.40 -12.88
C PRO A 394 -19.37 -30.85 -12.52
N ALA A 395 -20.67 -31.18 -12.55
CA ALA A 395 -21.14 -32.52 -12.20
C ALA A 395 -20.69 -33.60 -13.21
N ASN A 396 -20.55 -33.22 -14.49
CA ASN A 396 -20.13 -34.09 -15.59
C ASN A 396 -19.08 -33.36 -16.43
N PRO A 397 -17.84 -33.20 -15.95
CA PRO A 397 -16.82 -32.49 -16.71
C PRO A 397 -16.40 -33.33 -17.92
N ALA A 398 -16.15 -32.68 -19.05
CA ALA A 398 -15.49 -33.32 -20.18
C ALA A 398 -14.10 -33.82 -19.73
N PRO A 399 -13.65 -35.01 -20.18
CA PRO A 399 -12.34 -35.52 -19.79
C PRO A 399 -11.22 -34.63 -20.36
N PRO A 400 -10.09 -34.50 -19.66
CA PRO A 400 -8.93 -33.83 -20.21
C PRO A 400 -8.32 -34.67 -21.35
N ARG A 401 -7.56 -34.02 -22.23
CA ARG A 401 -6.62 -34.68 -23.14
C ARG A 401 -5.53 -35.42 -22.35
N PRO A 402 -4.74 -36.31 -23.01
CA PRO A 402 -3.60 -36.94 -22.35
C PRO A 402 -2.71 -35.91 -21.64
N LEU A 403 -2.34 -36.16 -20.39
CA LEU A 403 -1.63 -35.15 -19.58
C LEU A 403 -0.31 -34.69 -20.22
N SER A 404 0.34 -35.58 -20.97
CA SER A 404 1.54 -35.29 -21.77
C SER A 404 1.35 -34.15 -22.77
N ASP A 405 0.13 -33.89 -23.23
CA ASP A 405 -0.17 -32.83 -24.20
C ASP A 405 -0.07 -31.44 -23.58
N TYR A 406 -0.25 -31.34 -22.26
CA TYR A 406 -0.14 -30.09 -21.49
C TYR A 406 1.28 -29.85 -20.96
N VAL A 407 2.13 -30.89 -20.89
CA VAL A 407 3.50 -30.78 -20.37
C VAL A 407 4.36 -29.97 -21.33
N GLY A 408 5.05 -28.96 -20.82
CA GLY A 408 5.90 -28.08 -21.62
C GLY A 408 6.27 -26.78 -20.90
N VAL A 409 7.09 -25.97 -21.56
CA VAL A 409 7.38 -24.59 -21.16
C VAL A 409 6.56 -23.68 -22.06
N TYR A 410 5.82 -22.75 -21.46
CA TYR A 410 5.04 -21.73 -22.14
C TYR A 410 5.63 -20.36 -21.81
N HIS A 411 6.04 -19.62 -22.83
CA HIS A 411 6.75 -18.36 -22.73
C HIS A 411 5.79 -17.15 -22.70
N ASN A 412 6.13 -16.17 -21.87
CA ASN A 412 5.51 -14.85 -21.84
C ASN A 412 6.57 -13.80 -21.47
N ASP A 413 6.59 -12.68 -22.19
CA ASP A 413 7.64 -11.66 -22.00
C ASP A 413 7.50 -10.89 -20.69
N PHE A 414 6.28 -10.68 -20.21
CA PHE A 414 6.01 -9.95 -18.98
C PHE A 414 6.13 -10.86 -17.75
N TRP A 415 5.39 -11.97 -17.73
CA TRP A 415 5.33 -12.90 -16.59
C TRP A 415 6.50 -13.89 -16.51
N GLY A 416 7.29 -14.02 -17.58
CA GLY A 416 8.30 -15.07 -17.71
C GLY A 416 7.71 -16.42 -18.11
N PRO A 417 8.51 -17.52 -18.02
CA PRO A 417 8.04 -18.84 -18.41
C PRO A 417 7.07 -19.44 -17.37
N ALA A 418 6.04 -20.10 -17.88
CA ALA A 418 5.19 -21.04 -17.14
C ALA A 418 5.59 -22.46 -17.53
N THR A 419 6.06 -23.25 -16.56
CA THR A 419 6.48 -24.65 -16.82
C THR A 419 5.42 -25.60 -16.28
N VAL A 420 4.85 -26.43 -17.14
CA VAL A 420 3.89 -27.47 -16.76
C VAL A 420 4.59 -28.83 -16.81
N THR A 421 4.58 -29.56 -15.71
CA THR A 421 5.18 -30.89 -15.58
C THR A 421 4.15 -31.92 -15.13
N ASP A 422 4.38 -33.20 -15.48
CA ASP A 422 3.65 -34.32 -14.89
C ASP A 422 4.39 -34.81 -13.65
N HIS A 423 3.73 -34.78 -12.50
CA HIS A 423 4.23 -35.24 -11.23
C HIS A 423 3.32 -36.33 -10.67
N TYR A 424 3.60 -37.58 -11.08
CA TYR A 424 2.86 -38.80 -10.70
C TYR A 424 1.38 -38.79 -11.11
N GLY A 425 1.09 -38.42 -12.37
CA GLY A 425 -0.26 -38.39 -12.92
C GLY A 425 -1.05 -37.14 -12.55
N ARG A 426 -0.36 -36.10 -12.10
CA ARG A 426 -0.93 -34.79 -11.74
C ARG A 426 -0.09 -33.69 -12.36
N LEU A 427 -0.75 -32.71 -12.97
CA LEU A 427 -0.06 -31.58 -13.56
C LEU A 427 0.38 -30.59 -12.47
N GLN A 428 1.61 -30.11 -12.57
CA GLN A 428 2.15 -29.05 -11.74
C GLN A 428 2.57 -27.87 -12.62
N LEU A 429 2.12 -26.67 -12.25
CA LEU A 429 2.50 -25.40 -12.86
C LEU A 429 3.59 -24.76 -12.02
N ALA A 430 4.68 -24.32 -12.65
CA ALA A 430 5.73 -23.55 -12.01
C ALA A 430 5.89 -22.17 -12.66
N LEU A 431 5.99 -21.12 -11.83
CA LEU A 431 6.05 -19.71 -12.24
C LEU A 431 7.12 -18.93 -11.49
N GLY A 432 7.58 -17.84 -12.11
CA GLY A 432 8.48 -16.86 -11.50
C GLY A 432 9.91 -17.36 -11.27
N PRO A 433 10.84 -16.46 -10.89
CA PRO A 433 12.26 -16.78 -10.74
C PRO A 433 12.56 -17.72 -9.56
N LYS A 434 11.64 -17.78 -8.57
CA LYS A 434 11.74 -18.69 -7.42
C LYS A 434 11.10 -20.06 -7.68
N ASN A 435 10.63 -20.32 -8.92
CA ASN A 435 9.99 -21.57 -9.33
C ASN A 435 8.82 -21.96 -8.39
N GLN A 436 7.93 -21.01 -8.13
CA GLN A 436 6.75 -21.25 -7.29
C GLN A 436 5.84 -22.27 -7.96
N THR A 437 5.51 -23.36 -7.25
CA THR A 437 4.77 -24.49 -7.83
C THR A 437 3.33 -24.54 -7.33
N PHE A 438 2.41 -24.83 -8.26
CA PHE A 438 0.98 -24.99 -8.01
C PHE A 438 0.50 -26.31 -8.61
N GLU A 439 -0.25 -27.10 -7.84
CA GLU A 439 -0.93 -28.27 -8.39
C GLU A 439 -2.12 -27.82 -9.26
N LEU A 440 -2.19 -28.31 -10.49
CA LEU A 440 -3.30 -28.06 -11.40
C LEU A 440 -4.38 -29.14 -11.19
N THR A 441 -5.54 -28.72 -10.68
CA THR A 441 -6.70 -29.59 -10.46
C THR A 441 -7.63 -29.51 -11.66
N HIS A 442 -7.94 -30.65 -12.29
CA HIS A 442 -8.83 -30.70 -13.46
C HIS A 442 -10.23 -30.15 -13.12
N TRP A 443 -10.75 -29.31 -14.00
CA TRP A 443 -12.06 -28.68 -13.85
C TRP A 443 -13.04 -29.14 -14.93
N ASP A 444 -12.72 -28.91 -16.20
CA ASP A 444 -13.56 -29.28 -17.34
C ASP A 444 -12.76 -29.24 -18.66
N GLY A 445 -12.68 -30.37 -19.35
CA GLY A 445 -11.94 -30.50 -20.62
C GLY A 445 -10.49 -30.03 -20.48
N ASP A 446 -10.13 -29.00 -21.23
CA ASP A 446 -8.78 -28.39 -21.21
C ASP A 446 -8.62 -27.28 -20.15
N THR A 447 -9.54 -27.20 -19.18
CA THR A 447 -9.49 -26.24 -18.07
C THR A 447 -9.10 -26.93 -16.78
N PHE A 448 -8.09 -26.38 -16.11
CA PHE A 448 -7.63 -26.74 -14.79
C PHE A 448 -7.76 -25.52 -13.87
N THR A 449 -7.63 -25.75 -12.57
CA THR A 449 -7.62 -24.71 -11.54
C THR A 449 -6.39 -24.83 -10.66
N PHE A 450 -5.94 -23.73 -10.09
CA PHE A 450 -4.88 -23.71 -9.10
C PHE A 450 -5.13 -22.64 -8.04
N PRO A 451 -4.76 -22.89 -6.77
CA PRO A 451 -4.95 -21.92 -5.70
C PRO A 451 -3.89 -20.82 -5.74
N LEU A 452 -4.24 -19.64 -5.24
CA LEU A 452 -3.33 -18.53 -4.98
C LEU A 452 -3.48 -18.08 -3.51
N ALA A 453 -2.36 -17.69 -2.91
CA ALA A 453 -2.30 -17.13 -1.57
C ALA A 453 -1.10 -16.18 -1.47
N THR A 454 -1.28 -14.98 -2.02
CA THR A 454 -0.29 -13.91 -2.09
C THR A 454 -0.85 -12.62 -1.49
N GLU A 455 -0.08 -11.54 -1.53
CA GLU A 455 -0.56 -10.22 -1.10
C GLU A 455 -1.71 -9.72 -1.98
N ASN A 456 -1.64 -9.97 -3.29
CA ASN A 456 -2.65 -9.49 -4.24
C ASN A 456 -3.73 -10.55 -4.58
N ALA A 457 -3.56 -11.80 -4.13
CA ALA A 457 -4.56 -12.87 -4.23
C ALA A 457 -4.71 -13.59 -2.89
N LEU A 458 -5.67 -13.14 -2.09
CA LEU A 458 -5.81 -13.59 -0.71
C LEU A 458 -6.25 -15.07 -0.58
N PRO A 459 -6.03 -15.70 0.59
CA PRO A 459 -6.33 -17.11 0.80
C PRO A 459 -7.76 -17.47 0.40
N GLY A 460 -7.90 -18.54 -0.37
CA GLY A 460 -9.17 -18.95 -0.98
C GLY A 460 -9.32 -18.52 -2.44
N SER A 461 -8.38 -17.73 -2.97
CA SER A 461 -8.31 -17.38 -4.39
C SER A 461 -8.06 -18.62 -5.24
N ILE A 462 -8.73 -18.71 -6.38
CA ILE A 462 -8.65 -19.84 -7.32
C ILE A 462 -8.58 -19.30 -8.73
N SER A 463 -7.48 -19.57 -9.43
CA SER A 463 -7.32 -19.17 -10.83
C SER A 463 -7.53 -20.35 -11.78
N LYS A 464 -8.01 -20.06 -13.01
CA LYS A 464 -8.07 -21.05 -14.09
C LYS A 464 -6.76 -21.07 -14.88
N ALA A 465 -6.35 -22.27 -15.27
CA ALA A 465 -5.39 -22.56 -16.31
C ALA A 465 -6.14 -23.20 -17.49
N THR A 466 -6.27 -22.48 -18.60
CA THR A 466 -6.98 -22.96 -19.80
C THR A 466 -6.02 -23.22 -20.93
N PHE A 467 -5.97 -24.45 -21.43
CA PHE A 467 -5.11 -24.83 -22.54
C PHE A 467 -5.88 -24.74 -23.86
N THR A 468 -5.31 -24.07 -24.86
CA THR A 468 -5.87 -24.01 -26.22
C THR A 468 -4.76 -24.24 -27.24
N GLY A 469 -4.70 -25.44 -27.83
CA GLY A 469 -3.62 -25.80 -28.74
C GLY A 469 -2.24 -25.72 -28.05
N ALA A 470 -1.39 -24.83 -28.54
CA ALA A 470 -0.04 -24.57 -28.00
C ALA A 470 0.01 -23.42 -26.98
N SER A 471 -1.14 -22.90 -26.55
CA SER A 471 -1.23 -21.78 -25.61
C SER A 471 -1.80 -22.21 -24.26
N LEU A 472 -1.33 -21.55 -23.20
CA LEU A 472 -1.82 -21.64 -21.83
C LEU A 472 -2.28 -20.25 -21.40
N ASN A 473 -3.55 -20.08 -21.07
CA ASN A 473 -4.06 -18.85 -20.45
C ASN A 473 -4.23 -19.06 -18.94
N LEU A 474 -3.65 -18.15 -18.15
CA LEU A 474 -3.79 -18.12 -16.71
C LEU A 474 -4.65 -16.91 -16.31
N GLU A 475 -5.87 -17.16 -15.81
CA GLU A 475 -6.90 -16.13 -15.61
C GLU A 475 -6.45 -14.97 -14.72
N TYR A 476 -5.78 -15.28 -13.61
CA TYR A 476 -5.35 -14.27 -12.64
C TYR A 476 -4.33 -13.30 -13.24
N PHE A 477 -3.53 -13.78 -14.19
CA PHE A 477 -2.49 -13.00 -14.85
C PHE A 477 -2.99 -12.31 -16.14
N ASP A 478 -4.29 -12.39 -16.45
CA ASP A 478 -4.87 -11.90 -17.70
C ASP A 478 -5.67 -10.59 -17.60
N SER A 479 -5.63 -9.92 -16.44
CA SER A 479 -6.32 -8.62 -16.23
C SER A 479 -5.89 -7.57 -17.26
N ALA A 480 -4.59 -7.51 -17.58
CA ALA A 480 -4.00 -6.65 -18.59
C ALA A 480 -3.93 -7.28 -20.00
N LYS A 481 -4.63 -8.41 -20.24
CA LYS A 481 -4.55 -9.20 -21.48
C LYS A 481 -3.15 -9.78 -21.76
N LEU A 482 -2.41 -10.06 -20.69
CA LEU A 482 -1.06 -10.62 -20.73
C LEU A 482 -0.99 -12.04 -20.17
N GLY A 483 -2.10 -12.66 -19.80
CA GLY A 483 -2.12 -13.96 -19.13
C GLY A 483 -1.96 -15.15 -20.07
N THR A 484 -1.74 -14.91 -21.37
CA THR A 484 -1.53 -15.96 -22.36
C THR A 484 -0.04 -16.22 -22.54
N PHE A 485 0.36 -17.48 -22.34
CA PHE A 485 1.70 -18.01 -22.50
C PHE A 485 1.70 -18.96 -23.71
N ASN A 486 2.76 -18.93 -24.51
CA ASN A 486 2.85 -19.70 -25.76
C ASN A 486 4.06 -20.63 -25.74
N ARG A 487 3.87 -21.87 -26.20
CA ARG A 487 4.91 -22.90 -26.22
C ARG A 487 6.08 -22.59 -27.17
#